data_AF-A0A6A6LD23-F1
#
_entry.id   AF-A0A6A6LD23-F1
#
_cell.length_a   1.000
_cell.length_b   1.000
_cell.length_c   1.000
_cell.angle_alpha   90.00
_cell.angle_beta   90.00
_cell.angle_gamma   90.00
#
_symmetry.space_group_name_H-M   'P 1'
#
loop_
_entity.id
_entity.type
_entity.pdbx_description
1 polymer ?
#
loop_
_entity_poly.entity_id
_entity_poly.type
_entity_poly.pdbx_seq_one_letter_code
_entity_poly.pdbx_strand_id
1 'polypeptide(L)'
;MDSFYQKSLIIHLVTSSNSPEFTLLNRALTRSSVIGLDAEWKPIRARQSTFPTVSLLQLACQLRPQLGAGSEEPVVFLLDLSLIPLPSIWELLREVEPYLDITRINHFLQHKQRERKTPKETKSLASICNEVLGISLSKELQCSDWSCRPLTEEQKTYAAIDAHCLLEIFKVFQANVVKEGKSYGNATELHSSNINLGLKEILEKHDIGDAVIRTNFSEA
;
A
#
# COMPACT_ATOMS: atom_id res chain seq x y z
N MET A 1 -23.06 -0.27 10.75
CA MET A 1 -22.19 -0.70 9.64
C MET A 1 -21.36 0.49 9.25
N ASP A 2 -20.04 0.38 9.33
CA ASP A 2 -19.15 1.49 8.98
C ASP A 2 -19.27 1.79 7.48
N SER A 3 -19.35 3.08 7.12
CA SER A 3 -19.49 3.54 5.73
C SER A 3 -18.36 3.05 4.82
N PHE A 4 -17.21 2.70 5.41
CA PHE A 4 -16.07 2.09 4.74
C PHE A 4 -16.43 0.79 4.00
N TYR A 5 -17.23 -0.09 4.63
CA TYR A 5 -17.66 -1.35 4.03
C TYR A 5 -18.87 -1.20 3.10
N GLN A 6 -19.52 -0.03 3.08
CA GLN A 6 -20.60 0.27 2.14
C GLN A 6 -20.08 0.68 0.77
N LYS A 7 -18.79 0.98 0.65
CA LYS A 7 -18.18 1.32 -0.64
C LYS A 7 -17.92 0.04 -1.42
N SER A 8 -18.62 -0.12 -2.55
CA SER A 8 -18.35 -1.22 -3.47
C SER A 8 -17.03 -0.94 -4.19
N LEU A 9 -16.00 -1.74 -3.89
CA LEU A 9 -14.73 -1.69 -4.62
C LEU A 9 -14.88 -2.39 -5.96
N ILE A 10 -14.41 -1.74 -7.02
CA ILE A 10 -14.26 -2.40 -8.32
C ILE A 10 -13.00 -3.26 -8.25
N ILE A 11 -13.19 -4.58 -8.21
CA ILE A 11 -12.13 -5.57 -8.08
C ILE A 11 -11.91 -6.26 -9.43
N HIS A 12 -10.68 -6.16 -9.95
CA HIS A 12 -10.25 -6.88 -11.15
C HIS A 12 -9.35 -8.05 -10.76
N LEU A 13 -9.81 -9.28 -11.00
CA LEU A 13 -8.99 -10.47 -10.82
C LEU A 13 -8.15 -10.71 -12.08
N VAL A 14 -6.84 -10.69 -11.92
CA VAL A 14 -5.86 -10.92 -12.98
C VAL A 14 -5.31 -12.34 -12.82
N THR A 15 -5.55 -13.21 -13.80
CA THR A 15 -5.10 -14.62 -13.78
C THR A 15 -4.20 -14.98 -14.97
N SER A 16 -4.02 -14.07 -15.93
CA SER A 16 -3.19 -14.26 -17.13
C SER A 16 -2.60 -12.94 -17.61
N SER A 17 -1.39 -12.97 -18.19
CA SER A 17 -0.75 -11.80 -18.80
C SER A 17 -1.37 -11.35 -20.12
N ASN A 18 -2.28 -12.15 -20.68
CA ASN A 18 -2.92 -11.89 -21.97
C ASN A 18 -4.40 -11.49 -21.83
N SER A 19 -4.83 -11.08 -20.62
CA SER A 19 -6.23 -10.75 -20.34
C SER A 19 -6.50 -9.23 -20.42
N PRO A 20 -7.77 -8.83 -20.63
CA PRO A 20 -8.18 -7.43 -20.52
C PRO A 20 -7.84 -6.83 -19.15
N GLU A 21 -7.99 -7.59 -18.07
CA GLU A 21 -7.67 -7.16 -16.70
C GLU A 21 -6.18 -6.88 -16.54
N PHE A 22 -5.31 -7.67 -17.19
CA PHE A 22 -3.87 -7.39 -17.20
C PHE A 22 -3.52 -6.11 -17.97
N THR A 23 -4.22 -5.85 -19.07
CA THR A 23 -4.08 -4.59 -19.83
C THR A 23 -4.53 -3.40 -18.98
N LEU A 24 -5.64 -3.55 -18.25
CA LEU A 24 -6.14 -2.54 -17.31
C LEU A 24 -5.15 -2.30 -16.16
N LEU A 25 -4.58 -3.36 -15.61
CA LEU A 25 -3.55 -3.30 -14.56
C LEU A 25 -2.36 -2.46 -15.03
N ASN A 26 -1.79 -2.76 -16.20
CA ASN A 26 -0.63 -2.03 -16.73
C ASN A 26 -0.96 -0.52 -16.91
N ARG A 27 -2.13 -0.22 -17.47
CA ARG A 27 -2.61 1.16 -17.59
C ARG A 27 -2.82 1.83 -16.23
N ALA A 28 -3.32 1.12 -15.22
CA ALA A 28 -3.55 1.66 -13.90
C ALA A 28 -2.23 1.97 -13.18
N LEU A 29 -1.27 1.04 -13.21
CA LEU A 29 0.04 1.21 -12.57
C LEU A 29 0.79 2.44 -13.12
N THR A 30 0.82 2.59 -14.45
CA THR A 30 1.49 3.75 -15.10
C THR A 30 0.80 5.09 -14.84
N ARG A 31 -0.49 5.09 -14.51
CA ARG A 31 -1.30 6.30 -14.28
C ARG A 31 -1.57 6.59 -12.81
N SER A 32 -1.08 5.75 -11.91
CA SER A 32 -1.31 5.93 -10.48
C SER A 32 -0.44 7.05 -9.91
N SER A 33 -0.99 7.78 -8.95
CA SER A 33 -0.21 8.69 -8.10
C SER A 33 0.33 8.00 -6.85
N VAL A 34 -0.39 6.99 -6.36
CA VAL A 34 -0.01 6.17 -5.22
C VAL A 34 -0.65 4.79 -5.38
N ILE A 35 0.07 3.76 -4.97
CA ILE A 35 -0.39 2.37 -5.04
C ILE A 35 -0.28 1.75 -3.65
N GLY A 36 -1.39 1.27 -3.09
CA GLY A 36 -1.39 0.41 -1.91
C GLY A 36 -1.07 -1.02 -2.33
N LEU A 37 -0.11 -1.66 -1.66
CA LEU A 37 0.34 -3.01 -1.96
C LEU A 37 0.25 -3.88 -0.70
N ASP A 38 -0.41 -5.03 -0.86
CA ASP A 38 -0.40 -6.10 0.14
C ASP A 38 -0.26 -7.48 -0.53
N ALA A 39 -0.07 -8.55 0.25
CA ALA A 39 -0.01 -9.91 -0.27
C ALA A 39 -0.67 -10.96 0.64
N GLU A 40 -1.06 -12.09 0.05
CA GLU A 40 -1.49 -13.29 0.78
C GLU A 40 -0.67 -14.52 0.39
N TRP A 41 -0.36 -15.36 1.37
CA TRP A 41 0.61 -16.46 1.24
C TRP A 41 -0.06 -17.84 1.25
N LYS A 42 0.54 -18.82 0.58
CA LYS A 42 0.12 -20.23 0.72
C LYS A 42 0.26 -20.67 2.19
N PRO A 43 -0.71 -21.43 2.74
CA PRO A 43 -0.56 -22.00 4.07
C PRO A 43 0.70 -22.86 4.17
N ILE A 44 1.49 -22.66 5.22
CA ILE A 44 2.66 -23.48 5.49
C ILE A 44 2.16 -24.84 6.01
N ARG A 45 2.34 -25.90 5.21
CA ARG A 45 2.06 -27.27 5.64
C ARG A 45 3.28 -27.83 6.39
N ALA A 46 3.04 -28.60 7.45
CA ALA A 46 4.11 -29.18 8.26
C ALA A 46 5.08 -29.97 7.35
N ARG A 47 6.38 -29.61 7.40
CA ARG A 47 7.54 -30.11 6.61
C ARG A 47 8.06 -29.23 5.46
N GLN A 48 7.53 -28.04 5.19
CA GLN A 48 8.17 -27.12 4.25
C GLN A 48 9.34 -26.36 4.88
N SER A 49 10.54 -26.49 4.31
CA SER A 49 11.75 -25.75 4.72
C SER A 49 11.92 -24.39 4.03
N THR A 50 11.05 -24.10 3.05
CA THR A 50 11.09 -22.87 2.26
C THR A 50 10.03 -21.88 2.74
N PHE A 51 10.34 -20.59 2.70
CA PHE A 51 9.35 -19.54 2.93
C PHE A 51 8.12 -19.74 2.03
N PRO A 52 6.91 -19.46 2.53
CA PRO A 52 5.70 -19.64 1.75
C PRO A 52 5.73 -18.72 0.53
N THR A 53 5.34 -19.25 -0.63
CA THR A 53 5.18 -18.45 -1.83
C THR A 53 3.95 -17.56 -1.70
N VAL A 54 4.06 -16.32 -2.15
CA VAL A 54 2.89 -15.44 -2.33
C VAL A 54 1.92 -16.11 -3.31
N SER A 55 0.66 -16.25 -2.90
CA SER A 55 -0.43 -16.79 -3.71
C SER A 55 -1.17 -15.70 -4.47
N LEU A 56 -1.35 -14.56 -3.81
CA LEU A 56 -2.15 -13.45 -4.29
C LEU A 56 -1.42 -12.15 -3.95
N LEU A 57 -1.27 -11.28 -4.93
CA LEU A 57 -0.77 -9.92 -4.74
C LEU A 57 -1.93 -8.94 -4.90
N GLN A 58 -2.08 -8.00 -3.99
CA GLN A 58 -3.15 -7.01 -4.02
C GLN A 58 -2.60 -5.62 -4.30
N LEU A 59 -3.25 -4.92 -5.23
CA LEU A 59 -2.84 -3.59 -5.66
C LEU A 59 -4.05 -2.67 -5.70
N ALA A 60 -4.07 -1.65 -4.84
CA ALA A 60 -5.05 -0.58 -4.89
C ALA A 60 -4.41 0.64 -5.56
N CYS A 61 -4.92 1.02 -6.73
CA CYS A 61 -4.36 2.06 -7.58
C CYS A 61 -5.19 3.35 -7.47
N GLN A 62 -4.62 4.41 -6.89
CA GLN A 62 -5.22 5.74 -6.96
C GLN A 62 -4.75 6.44 -8.23
N LEU A 63 -5.64 6.61 -9.20
CA LEU A 63 -5.32 7.22 -10.49
C LEU A 63 -5.13 8.74 -10.37
N ARG A 64 -4.23 9.29 -11.18
CA ARG A 64 -4.03 10.75 -11.29
C ARG A 64 -5.31 11.40 -11.84
N PRO A 65 -5.78 12.51 -11.24
CA PRO A 65 -6.94 13.24 -11.75
C PRO A 65 -6.72 13.65 -13.21
N GLN A 66 -7.71 13.38 -14.07
CA GLN A 66 -7.74 13.93 -15.42
C GLN A 66 -8.32 15.34 -15.38
N LEU A 67 -7.78 16.25 -16.19
CA LEU A 67 -8.26 17.64 -16.24
C LEU A 67 -9.77 17.66 -16.54
N GLY A 68 -10.58 18.14 -15.59
CA GLY A 68 -12.04 18.23 -15.72
C GLY A 68 -12.84 17.00 -15.26
N ALA A 69 -12.21 15.94 -14.76
CA ALA A 69 -12.88 14.81 -14.11
C ALA A 69 -12.73 14.90 -12.59
N GLY A 70 -13.77 14.53 -11.83
CA GLY A 70 -13.72 14.44 -10.37
C GLY A 70 -12.68 13.43 -9.87
N SER A 71 -12.48 13.36 -8.55
CA SER A 71 -11.57 12.37 -7.94
C SER A 71 -11.99 10.96 -8.34
N GLU A 72 -11.20 10.29 -9.19
CA GLU A 72 -11.45 8.92 -9.60
C GLU A 72 -11.36 7.99 -8.38
N GLU A 73 -12.32 7.08 -8.25
CA GLU A 73 -12.26 6.04 -7.22
C GLU A 73 -11.08 5.11 -7.48
N PRO A 74 -10.42 4.60 -6.41
CA PRO A 74 -9.30 3.71 -6.60
C PRO A 74 -9.76 2.39 -7.24
N VAL A 75 -8.95 1.89 -8.15
CA VAL A 75 -9.20 0.59 -8.82
C VAL A 75 -8.35 -0.47 -8.13
N VAL A 76 -8.95 -1.61 -7.79
CA VAL A 76 -8.24 -2.68 -7.07
C VAL A 76 -8.02 -3.87 -7.98
N PHE A 77 -6.79 -4.41 -7.96
CA PHE A 77 -6.39 -5.60 -8.70
C PHE A 77 -5.95 -6.69 -7.73
N LEU A 78 -6.39 -7.91 -8.02
CA LEU A 78 -5.93 -9.13 -7.34
C LEU A 78 -5.19 -9.97 -8.38
N LEU A 79 -3.88 -10.13 -8.21
CA LEU A 79 -3.04 -10.90 -9.12
C LEU A 79 -2.84 -12.29 -8.56
N ASP A 80 -3.41 -13.29 -9.24
CA ASP A 80 -3.24 -14.68 -8.87
C ASP A 80 -1.89 -15.22 -9.34
N LEU A 81 -0.91 -15.21 -8.45
CA LEU A 81 0.46 -15.64 -8.74
C LEU A 81 0.61 -17.16 -8.86
N SER A 82 -0.46 -17.91 -8.59
CA SER A 82 -0.50 -19.35 -8.90
C SER A 82 -0.79 -19.61 -10.38
N LEU A 83 -1.40 -18.65 -11.08
CA LEU A 83 -1.80 -18.75 -12.48
C LEU A 83 -0.95 -17.87 -13.40
N ILE A 84 -0.46 -16.74 -12.89
CA ILE A 84 0.41 -15.83 -13.64
C ILE A 84 1.89 -16.17 -13.37
N PRO A 85 2.68 -16.47 -14.41
CA PRO A 85 4.13 -16.62 -14.25
C PRO A 85 4.77 -15.32 -13.74
N LEU A 86 5.58 -15.40 -12.68
CA LEU A 86 6.32 -14.25 -12.14
C LEU A 86 7.10 -13.44 -13.20
N PRO A 87 7.79 -14.06 -14.18
CA PRO A 87 8.50 -13.30 -15.21
C PRO A 87 7.58 -12.36 -16.02
N SER A 88 6.30 -12.69 -16.18
CA SER A 88 5.34 -11.88 -16.92
C SER A 88 4.93 -10.60 -16.18
N ILE A 89 5.15 -10.52 -14.87
CA ILE A 89 4.82 -9.36 -14.04
C ILE A 89 6.04 -8.69 -13.40
N TRP A 90 7.21 -9.33 -13.46
CA TRP A 90 8.41 -8.82 -12.82
C TRP A 90 8.80 -7.43 -13.32
N GLU A 91 8.90 -7.27 -14.64
CA GLU A 91 9.21 -5.98 -15.27
C GLU A 91 8.13 -4.94 -14.94
N LEU A 92 6.87 -5.37 -14.88
CA LEU A 92 5.76 -4.49 -14.54
C LEU A 92 5.88 -3.97 -13.10
N LEU A 93 6.16 -4.84 -12.13
CA LEU A 93 6.24 -4.48 -10.71
C LEU A 93 7.54 -3.75 -10.36
N ARG A 94 8.64 -4.01 -11.08
CA ARG A 94 9.94 -3.36 -10.83
C ARG A 94 9.87 -1.86 -11.07
N GLU A 95 9.10 -1.43 -12.05
CA GLU A 95 8.98 -0.01 -12.42
C GLU A 95 7.88 0.73 -11.62
N VAL A 96 7.23 0.06 -10.66
CA VAL A 96 6.17 0.64 -9.84
C VAL A 96 6.80 1.38 -8.65
N GLU A 97 6.96 2.70 -8.80
CA GLU A 97 7.28 3.60 -7.70
C GLU A 97 6.36 4.83 -7.68
N PRO A 98 5.89 5.29 -6.50
CA PRO A 98 6.02 4.70 -5.17
C PRO A 98 4.82 3.80 -4.79
N TYR A 99 5.12 2.62 -4.20
CA TYR A 99 4.12 1.80 -3.51
C TYR A 99 4.14 2.06 -1.99
N LEU A 100 2.98 1.92 -1.37
CA LEU A 100 2.78 1.98 0.08
C LEU A 100 2.45 0.59 0.58
N ASP A 101 3.23 0.12 1.56
CA ASP A 101 2.93 -1.08 2.33
C ASP A 101 2.85 -0.74 3.82
N ILE A 102 2.46 -1.73 4.63
CA ILE A 102 2.38 -1.57 6.08
C ILE A 102 3.74 -1.21 6.71
N THR A 103 4.86 -1.63 6.12
CA THR A 103 6.21 -1.39 6.63
C THR A 103 6.56 0.09 6.54
N ARG A 104 6.35 0.71 5.36
CA ARG A 104 6.55 2.14 5.13
C ARG A 104 5.63 2.98 6.02
N ILE A 105 4.38 2.55 6.23
CA ILE A 105 3.46 3.22 7.16
C ILE A 105 3.99 3.16 8.60
N ASN A 106 4.41 1.98 9.06
CA ASN A 106 4.96 1.80 10.40
C ASN A 106 6.20 2.68 10.61
N HIS A 107 7.10 2.71 9.63
CA HIS A 107 8.28 3.56 9.67
C HIS A 107 7.90 5.05 9.83
N PHE A 108 6.94 5.53 9.03
CA PHE A 108 6.43 6.90 9.11
C PHE A 108 5.81 7.22 10.48
N LEU A 109 4.95 6.34 10.99
CA LEU A 109 4.27 6.53 12.28
C LEU A 109 5.26 6.58 13.45
N GLN A 110 6.28 5.71 13.45
CA GLN A 110 7.32 5.72 14.49
C GLN A 110 8.08 7.05 14.51
N HIS A 111 8.34 7.65 13.35
CA HIS A 111 9.05 8.93 13.29
C HIS A 111 8.22 10.08 13.89
N LYS A 112 6.89 10.12 13.66
CA LYS A 112 6.00 11.08 14.34
C LYS A 112 5.91 10.87 15.85
N GLN A 113 6.11 9.63 16.33
CA GLN A 113 6.01 9.29 17.75
C GLN A 113 7.33 9.39 18.53
N ARG A 114 8.47 9.77 17.89
CA ARG A 114 9.79 9.91 18.54
C ARG A 114 9.85 10.91 19.71
N GLU A 115 8.82 11.73 19.91
CA GLU A 115 8.67 12.57 21.12
C GLU A 115 8.18 11.78 22.36
N ARG A 116 7.78 10.51 22.21
CA ARG A 116 7.32 9.64 23.30
C ARG A 116 8.21 8.38 23.40
N LYS A 117 8.74 8.10 24.60
CA LYS A 117 9.68 7.00 24.89
C LYS A 117 9.02 5.60 24.89
N THR A 118 8.29 5.22 23.86
CA THR A 118 7.68 3.88 23.77
C THR A 118 8.56 2.91 22.97
N PRO A 119 8.56 1.61 23.32
CA PRO A 119 9.28 0.58 22.56
C PRO A 119 8.86 0.55 21.08
N LYS A 120 9.81 0.21 20.20
CA LYS A 120 9.58 0.01 18.76
C LYS A 120 8.77 -1.26 18.53
N GLU A 121 7.45 -1.18 18.59
CA GLU A 121 6.55 -2.26 18.20
C GLU A 121 5.95 -1.95 16.82
N THR A 122 6.02 -2.92 15.90
CA THR A 122 5.40 -2.81 14.58
C THR A 122 3.89 -3.02 14.71
N LYS A 123 3.09 -2.05 14.26
CA LYS A 123 1.63 -2.15 14.33
C LYS A 123 1.11 -2.96 13.14
N SER A 124 0.09 -3.78 13.38
CA SER A 124 -0.63 -4.48 12.32
C SER A 124 -1.50 -3.51 11.50
N LEU A 125 -1.86 -3.89 10.26
CA LEU A 125 -2.70 -3.05 9.40
C LEU A 125 -4.02 -2.73 10.09
N ALA A 126 -4.64 -3.73 10.71
CA ALA A 126 -5.85 -3.57 11.51
C ALA A 126 -5.68 -2.56 12.66
N SER A 127 -4.54 -2.60 13.37
CA SER A 127 -4.25 -1.64 14.44
C SER A 127 -4.10 -0.22 13.91
N ILE A 128 -3.41 -0.05 12.77
CA ILE A 128 -3.24 1.25 12.12
C ILE A 128 -4.57 1.77 11.60
N CYS A 129 -5.39 0.93 10.97
CA CYS A 129 -6.71 1.30 10.49
C CYS A 129 -7.62 1.74 11.63
N ASN A 130 -7.56 1.07 12.78
CA ASN A 130 -8.32 1.49 13.94
C ASN A 130 -7.87 2.86 14.47
N GLU A 131 -6.57 3.09 14.58
CA GLU A 131 -6.00 4.34 15.09
C GLU A 131 -6.19 5.53 14.13
N VAL A 132 -6.00 5.30 12.83
CA VAL A 132 -5.97 6.36 11.81
C VAL A 132 -7.34 6.60 11.17
N LEU A 133 -8.08 5.53 10.90
CA LEU A 133 -9.37 5.60 10.18
C LEU A 133 -10.56 5.37 11.11
N GLY A 134 -10.36 4.90 12.34
CA GLY A 134 -11.44 4.54 13.25
C GLY A 134 -12.20 3.26 12.86
N ILE A 135 -11.68 2.46 11.92
CA ILE A 135 -12.34 1.25 11.42
C ILE A 135 -11.77 -0.01 12.08
N SER A 136 -12.60 -1.04 12.23
CA SER A 136 -12.15 -2.38 12.65
C SER A 136 -12.04 -3.29 11.43
N LEU A 137 -10.81 -3.64 11.03
CA LEU A 137 -10.59 -4.64 9.99
C LEU A 137 -10.80 -6.05 10.53
N SER A 138 -11.53 -6.86 9.77
CA SER A 138 -11.64 -8.30 10.04
C SER A 138 -10.27 -8.95 9.89
N LYS A 139 -10.02 -10.00 10.68
CA LYS A 139 -8.82 -10.86 10.57
C LYS A 139 -9.18 -12.31 10.24
N GLU A 140 -10.45 -12.56 9.95
CA GLU A 140 -11.00 -13.92 9.84
C GLU A 140 -10.41 -14.71 8.67
N LEU A 141 -10.03 -14.02 7.59
CA LEU A 141 -9.48 -14.65 6.38
C LEU A 141 -7.96 -14.58 6.27
N GLN A 142 -7.28 -13.99 7.25
CA GLN A 142 -5.82 -13.90 7.29
C GLN A 142 -5.14 -15.28 7.20
N CYS A 143 -5.76 -16.31 7.80
CA CYS A 143 -5.27 -17.69 7.80
C CYS A 143 -6.06 -18.61 6.85
N SER A 144 -6.77 -18.04 5.88
CA SER A 144 -7.54 -18.81 4.89
C SER A 144 -6.63 -19.67 4.00
N ASP A 145 -7.20 -20.70 3.35
CA ASP A 145 -6.46 -21.44 2.32
C ASP A 145 -6.39 -20.63 1.01
N TRP A 146 -5.43 -19.70 0.95
CA TRP A 146 -5.15 -18.88 -0.22
C TRP A 146 -4.57 -19.67 -1.41
N SER A 147 -4.37 -20.98 -1.28
CA SER A 147 -4.05 -21.87 -2.41
C SER A 147 -5.29 -22.48 -3.07
N CYS A 148 -6.45 -22.44 -2.41
CA CYS A 148 -7.70 -22.99 -2.92
C CYS A 148 -8.21 -22.17 -4.12
N ARG A 149 -8.69 -22.85 -5.17
CA ARG A 149 -9.26 -22.22 -6.37
C ARG A 149 -10.60 -22.86 -6.75
N PRO A 150 -11.57 -22.06 -7.23
CA PRO A 150 -11.54 -20.60 -7.37
C PRO A 150 -11.52 -19.87 -6.01
N LEU A 151 -11.00 -18.64 -5.95
CA LEU A 151 -11.12 -17.79 -4.76
C LEU A 151 -12.60 -17.45 -4.51
N THR A 152 -13.02 -17.49 -3.25
CA THR A 152 -14.39 -17.08 -2.88
C THR A 152 -14.56 -15.56 -2.98
N GLU A 153 -15.79 -15.07 -3.05
CA GLU A 153 -16.05 -13.63 -3.08
C GLU A 153 -15.62 -12.95 -1.78
N GLU A 154 -15.72 -13.63 -0.64
CA GLU A 154 -15.24 -13.15 0.66
C GLU A 154 -13.71 -13.00 0.67
N GLN A 155 -12.97 -13.98 0.13
CA GLN A 155 -11.52 -13.90 -0.01
C GLN A 155 -11.10 -12.72 -0.91
N LYS A 156 -11.78 -12.53 -2.04
CA LYS A 156 -11.51 -11.41 -2.94
C LYS A 156 -11.79 -10.06 -2.25
N THR A 157 -12.93 -9.96 -1.57
CA THR A 157 -13.34 -8.73 -0.89
C THR A 157 -12.37 -8.38 0.24
N TYR A 158 -12.01 -9.36 1.07
CA TYR A 158 -11.03 -9.20 2.15
C TYR A 158 -9.68 -8.70 1.61
N ALA A 159 -9.13 -9.40 0.62
CA ALA A 159 -7.83 -9.07 0.04
C ALA A 159 -7.86 -7.66 -0.62
N ALA A 160 -8.97 -7.31 -1.27
CA ALA A 160 -9.13 -5.99 -1.87
C ALA A 160 -9.19 -4.87 -0.81
N ILE A 161 -9.83 -5.13 0.33
CA ILE A 161 -9.93 -4.18 1.44
C ILE A 161 -8.55 -3.89 2.03
N ASP A 162 -7.71 -4.91 2.23
CA ASP A 162 -6.38 -4.74 2.83
C ASP A 162 -5.51 -3.77 2.02
N ALA A 163 -5.44 -3.93 0.69
CA ALA A 163 -4.74 -2.97 -0.16
C ALA A 163 -5.43 -1.60 -0.21
N HIS A 164 -6.77 -1.56 -0.20
CA HIS A 164 -7.52 -0.30 -0.26
C HIS A 164 -7.32 0.57 1.00
N CYS A 165 -7.27 -0.04 2.18
CA CYS A 165 -7.03 0.66 3.44
C CYS A 165 -5.72 1.46 3.44
N LEU A 166 -4.68 0.96 2.78
CA LEU A 166 -3.41 1.66 2.65
C LEU A 166 -3.58 3.02 1.96
N LEU A 167 -4.44 3.09 0.93
CA LEU A 167 -4.76 4.36 0.25
C LEU A 167 -5.53 5.32 1.15
N GLU A 168 -6.47 4.83 1.96
CA GLU A 168 -7.25 5.67 2.87
C GLU A 168 -6.37 6.20 4.02
N ILE A 169 -5.47 5.37 4.56
CA ILE A 169 -4.44 5.80 5.52
C ILE A 169 -3.57 6.91 4.89
N PHE A 170 -3.13 6.71 3.64
CA PHE A 170 -2.34 7.70 2.92
C PHE A 170 -3.08 9.04 2.79
N LYS A 171 -4.37 9.02 2.44
CA LYS A 171 -5.20 10.24 2.33
C LYS A 171 -5.27 11.00 3.64
N VAL A 172 -5.40 10.32 4.77
CA VAL A 172 -5.39 10.96 6.10
C VAL A 172 -4.04 11.62 6.38
N PHE A 173 -2.93 10.94 6.09
CA PHE A 173 -1.60 11.53 6.26
C PHE A 173 -1.37 12.73 5.35
N GLN A 174 -1.75 12.63 4.08
CA GLN A 174 -1.66 13.74 3.14
C GLN A 174 -2.46 14.96 3.62
N ALA A 175 -3.69 14.75 4.09
CA ALA A 175 -4.51 15.83 4.63
C ALA A 175 -3.89 16.50 5.87
N ASN A 176 -3.25 15.71 6.73
CA ASN A 176 -2.57 16.22 7.93
C ASN A 176 -1.33 17.05 7.58
N VAL A 177 -0.52 16.61 6.61
CA VAL A 177 0.65 17.36 6.12
C VAL A 177 0.23 18.70 5.51
N VAL A 178 -0.85 18.73 4.72
CA VAL A 178 -1.39 19.96 4.14
C VAL A 178 -1.89 20.93 5.22
N LYS A 179 -2.52 20.43 6.29
CA LYS A 179 -2.96 21.27 7.43
C LYS A 179 -1.77 21.86 8.19
N GLU A 180 -0.75 21.06 8.49
CA GLU A 180 0.47 21.51 9.17
C GLU A 180 1.23 22.55 8.33
N GLY A 181 1.38 22.33 7.02
CA GLY A 181 2.05 23.26 6.10
C GLY A 181 1.31 24.59 5.90
N LYS A 182 -0.03 24.58 5.88
CA LYS A 182 -0.85 25.80 5.85
C LYS A 182 -0.75 26.64 7.13
N SER A 183 -0.35 26.04 8.26
CA SER A 183 -0.19 26.77 9.52
C SER A 183 1.06 27.66 9.55
N TYR A 184 2.00 27.49 8.61
CA TYR A 184 3.30 28.20 8.58
C TYR A 184 3.47 29.23 7.46
N GLY A 185 2.46 29.49 6.61
CA GLY A 185 2.59 30.56 5.61
C GLY A 185 1.37 30.76 4.70
N ASN A 186 0.99 32.02 4.52
CA ASN A 186 -0.01 32.44 3.54
C ASN A 186 0.52 32.34 2.09
N ALA A 187 -0.40 32.02 1.18
CA ALA A 187 -0.39 32.23 -0.27
C ALA A 187 0.63 31.43 -1.11
N THR A 188 0.22 30.26 -1.59
CA THR A 188 -0.01 29.98 -3.04
C THR A 188 -0.64 28.59 -3.17
N GLU A 189 -1.51 28.40 -4.16
CA GLU A 189 -2.11 27.10 -4.50
C GLU A 189 -1.02 26.04 -4.72
N LEU A 190 -0.72 25.28 -3.66
CA LEU A 190 0.17 24.13 -3.72
C LEU A 190 -0.53 23.03 -4.51
N HIS A 191 -0.20 22.96 -5.79
CA HIS A 191 -0.63 21.94 -6.72
C HIS A 191 -0.41 20.54 -6.11
N SER A 192 -1.40 19.64 -6.23
CA SER A 192 -1.39 18.28 -5.65
C SER A 192 -0.13 17.48 -6.02
N SER A 193 0.49 17.78 -7.16
CA SER A 193 1.76 17.23 -7.60
C SER A 193 2.92 17.54 -6.64
N ASN A 194 3.00 18.75 -6.08
CA ASN A 194 4.08 19.14 -5.16
C ASN A 194 3.92 18.46 -3.79
N ILE A 195 2.68 18.19 -3.37
CA ILE A 195 2.40 17.46 -2.13
C ILE A 195 2.81 15.98 -2.30
N ASN A 196 2.51 15.37 -3.44
CA ASN A 196 2.94 13.99 -3.73
C ASN A 196 4.47 13.87 -3.86
N LEU A 197 5.14 14.86 -4.46
CA LEU A 197 6.61 14.96 -4.49
C LEU A 197 7.21 15.08 -3.09
N GLY A 198 6.67 15.97 -2.24
CA GLY A 198 7.11 16.11 -0.86
C GLY A 198 6.88 14.86 -0.01
N LEU A 199 5.75 14.17 -0.20
CA LEU A 199 5.47 12.89 0.47
C LEU A 199 6.38 11.77 -0.03
N LYS A 200 6.66 11.73 -1.34
CA LYS A 200 7.65 10.81 -1.93
C LYS A 200 9.02 11.04 -1.29
N GLU A 201 9.47 12.29 -1.21
CA GLU A 201 10.71 12.64 -0.52
C GLU A 201 10.69 12.30 0.98
N ILE A 202 9.56 12.46 1.69
CA ILE A 202 9.45 12.08 3.11
C ILE A 202 9.56 10.56 3.27
N LEU A 203 8.96 9.79 2.37
CA LEU A 203 9.02 8.32 2.40
C LEU A 203 10.37 7.78 1.92
N GLU A 204 11.09 8.50 1.04
CA GLU A 204 12.39 8.09 0.49
C GLU A 204 13.61 8.58 1.30
N LYS A 205 13.59 9.83 1.80
CA LYS A 205 14.73 10.41 2.56
C LYS A 205 15.06 9.63 3.83
N HIS A 206 14.13 8.83 4.32
CA HIS A 206 14.35 8.01 5.50
C HIS A 206 14.84 6.58 5.22
N ASP A 207 14.90 6.11 3.96
CA ASP A 207 15.54 4.83 3.59
C ASP A 207 17.08 4.92 3.53
N ILE A 208 17.66 6.14 3.50
CA ILE A 208 19.12 6.37 3.43
C ILE A 208 19.78 6.51 4.83
N GLY A 209 18.99 6.41 5.89
CA GLY A 209 19.43 6.67 7.26
C GLY A 209 19.89 5.46 8.06
N ASP A 210 20.83 4.66 7.55
CA ASP A 210 21.60 3.71 8.40
C ASP A 210 23.03 3.37 7.88
N ALA A 211 23.54 4.03 6.82
CA ALA A 211 24.83 3.69 6.21
C ALA A 211 25.97 4.72 6.37
N VAL A 212 25.83 5.77 7.20
CA VAL A 212 26.92 6.75 7.37
C VAL A 212 27.11 7.15 8.83
N ILE A 213 27.78 6.30 9.63
CA ILE A 213 28.75 6.75 10.66
C ILE A 213 29.84 5.68 10.83
N ARG A 214 30.90 5.77 10.00
CA ARG A 214 32.29 5.50 10.43
C ARG A 214 33.21 6.38 9.59
N THR A 215 33.24 7.66 9.92
CA THR A 215 34.44 8.47 9.69
C THR A 215 35.05 8.72 11.05
N ASN A 216 36.16 8.01 11.30
CA ASN A 216 37.05 8.20 12.42
C ASN A 216 37.46 9.68 12.48
N PHE A 217 37.17 10.35 13.59
CA PHE A 217 37.96 11.51 13.98
C PHE A 217 39.29 10.98 14.54
N SER A 218 40.35 11.19 13.78
CA SER A 218 41.72 11.12 14.28
C SER A 218 42.00 12.39 15.10
N GLU A 219 42.22 12.23 16.40
CA GLU A 219 42.95 13.20 17.21
C GLU A 219 44.01 12.47 18.02
N ALA A 220 45.25 12.56 17.53
CA ALA A 220 46.50 12.73 18.28
C ALA A 220 47.65 12.88 17.27
#